data_AF-A0A952FQ94-F1
#
_entry.id   AF-A0A952FQ94-F1
#
_cell.length_a   1.000
_cell.length_b   1.000
_cell.length_c   1.000
_cell.angle_alpha   90.00
_cell.angle_beta   90.00
_cell.angle_gamma   90.00
#
_symmetry.space_group_name_H-M   'P 1'
#
loop_
_entity.id
_entity.type
_entity.pdbx_description
1 polymer ?
#
loop_
_entity_poly.entity_id
_entity_poly.type
_entity_poly.pdbx_seq_one_letter_code
_entity_poly.pdbx_strand_id
1 'polypeptide(L)'
;MARETGAWLRDRLKGAGGLYNVGNAIGFVTGLAASLTAARHEAGVSLLLASAWNYIGGSPAATAITASTVLFFWSGEEYRRAWQPGRLPDPAHNRRGDLLSGLGAVLLGLGLAMLGSPLLAATSGFMHAAGKFGSASGWKTTLRLFGRPVQASDLFRRSVVLSRIPAILLTLSVIVETFENLPAAAALDRSILPGATMICLCIWAAADLMLARAARSVAAGVKDLSSRSGSSPGPAARA
;
A
#
# COMPACT_ATOMS: atom_id res chain seq x y z
N MET A 1 12.13 28.75 8.43
CA MET A 1 11.51 28.26 7.18
C MET A 1 12.13 26.98 6.61
N ALA A 2 13.23 26.98 5.84
CA ALA A 2 13.69 25.75 5.15
C ALA A 2 13.99 24.54 6.07
N ARG A 3 14.55 24.78 7.27
CA ARG A 3 14.80 23.74 8.28
C ARG A 3 13.51 23.17 8.90
N GLU A 4 12.48 24.00 9.05
CA GLU A 4 11.16 23.61 9.58
C GLU A 4 10.36 22.84 8.53
N THR A 5 10.42 23.27 7.26
CA THR A 5 9.83 22.55 6.13
C THR A 5 10.45 21.15 5.97
N GLY A 6 11.78 21.04 6.10
CA GLY A 6 12.48 19.75 6.04
C GLY A 6 12.15 18.84 7.22
N ALA A 7 11.99 19.38 8.43
CA ALA A 7 11.58 18.60 9.60
C ALA A 7 10.13 18.09 9.46
N TRP A 8 9.22 18.94 8.99
CA TRP A 8 7.83 18.59 8.72
C TRP A 8 7.69 17.51 7.65
N LEU A 9 8.41 17.63 6.53
CA LEU A 9 8.44 16.61 5.48
C LEU A 9 8.97 15.28 6.02
N ARG A 10 10.10 15.29 6.73
CA ARG A 10 10.65 14.07 7.34
C ARG A 10 9.66 13.42 8.29
N ASP A 11 8.88 14.19 9.04
CA ASP A 11 7.85 13.65 9.93
C ASP A 11 6.72 12.97 9.15
N ARG A 12 6.27 13.57 8.03
CA ARG A 12 5.23 12.98 7.18
C ARG A 12 5.66 11.69 6.48
N LEU A 13 6.94 11.51 6.22
CA LEU A 13 7.49 10.35 5.54
C LEU A 13 7.80 9.17 6.48
N LYS A 14 7.67 9.35 7.80
CA LYS A 14 7.89 8.28 8.77
C LYS A 14 6.71 7.31 8.85
N GLY A 15 7.03 6.06 9.18
CA GLY A 15 6.04 5.02 9.45
C GLY A 15 5.39 4.47 8.18
N ALA A 16 4.43 3.56 8.38
CA ALA A 16 3.76 2.88 7.27
C ALA A 16 3.01 3.84 6.34
N GLY A 17 2.32 4.85 6.90
CA GLY A 17 1.61 5.87 6.12
C GLY A 17 2.53 6.68 5.20
N GLY A 18 3.71 7.06 5.72
CA GLY A 18 4.74 7.73 4.93
C GLY A 18 5.25 6.87 3.78
N LEU A 19 5.57 5.60 4.05
CA LEU A 19 6.01 4.65 3.02
C LEU A 19 4.96 4.48 1.91
N TYR A 20 3.68 4.33 2.25
CA TYR A 20 2.63 4.26 1.22
C TYR A 20 2.66 5.48 0.30
N ASN A 21 2.71 6.67 0.88
CA ASN A 21 2.69 7.91 0.11
C ASN A 21 3.96 8.10 -0.73
N VAL A 22 5.12 7.65 -0.26
CA VAL A 22 6.34 7.60 -1.08
C VAL A 22 6.15 6.69 -2.28
N GLY A 23 5.66 5.46 -2.07
CA GLY A 23 5.41 4.52 -3.17
C GLY A 23 4.40 5.08 -4.18
N ASN A 24 3.30 5.68 -3.71
CA ASN A 24 2.29 6.31 -4.57
C ASN A 24 2.88 7.46 -5.40
N ALA A 25 3.72 8.29 -4.78
CA ALA A 25 4.38 9.41 -5.46
C ALA A 25 5.35 8.92 -6.54
N ILE A 26 6.17 7.91 -6.24
CA ILE A 26 7.08 7.30 -7.21
C ILE A 26 6.29 6.73 -8.39
N GLY A 27 5.24 5.94 -8.12
CA GLY A 27 4.42 5.33 -9.17
C GLY A 27 3.77 6.36 -10.09
N PHE A 28 3.15 7.39 -9.49
CA PHE A 28 2.47 8.45 -10.25
C PHE A 28 3.47 9.29 -11.07
N VAL A 29 4.55 9.74 -10.45
CA VAL A 29 5.54 10.61 -11.11
C VAL A 29 6.24 9.88 -12.25
N THR A 30 6.66 8.62 -12.03
CA THR A 30 7.32 7.84 -13.09
C THR A 30 6.36 7.55 -14.24
N GLY A 31 5.10 7.19 -13.96
CA GLY A 31 4.10 6.97 -15.00
C GLY A 31 3.84 8.23 -15.84
N LEU A 32 3.67 9.38 -15.19
CA LEU A 32 3.50 10.66 -15.88
C LEU A 32 4.74 11.02 -16.71
N ALA A 33 5.94 10.87 -16.14
CA ALA A 33 7.19 11.15 -16.83
C ALA A 33 7.38 10.25 -18.07
N ALA A 34 7.03 8.97 -17.98
CA ALA A 34 7.08 8.06 -19.12
C ALA A 34 6.10 8.48 -20.23
N SER A 35 4.86 8.84 -19.86
CA SER A 35 3.86 9.34 -20.82
C SER A 35 4.33 10.63 -21.52
N LEU A 36 4.91 11.57 -20.78
CA LEU A 36 5.45 12.79 -21.34
C LEU A 36 6.67 12.57 -22.22
N THR A 37 7.54 11.63 -21.85
CA THR A 37 8.76 11.31 -22.62
C THR A 37 8.41 10.67 -23.96
N ALA A 38 7.44 9.74 -23.99
CA ALA A 38 6.93 9.18 -25.23
C ALA A 38 6.40 10.25 -26.19
N ALA A 39 5.74 11.28 -25.67
CA ALA A 39 5.18 12.38 -26.46
C ALA A 39 6.19 13.44 -26.92
N ARG A 40 7.37 13.53 -26.28
CA ARG A 40 8.39 14.54 -26.61
C ARG A 40 9.04 14.31 -27.98
N HIS A 41 9.02 13.09 -28.48
CA HIS A 41 9.62 12.74 -29.77
C HIS A 41 8.85 13.29 -30.99
N GLU A 42 7.63 13.83 -30.79
CA GLU A 42 6.70 14.24 -31.86
C GLU A 42 6.28 15.74 -31.79
N ALA A 43 7.17 16.59 -31.25
CA ALA A 43 6.87 17.81 -30.47
C ALA A 43 5.85 18.88 -30.95
N GLY A 44 5.00 19.28 -29.97
CA GLY A 44 4.34 20.58 -29.76
C GLY A 44 3.78 20.67 -28.31
N VAL A 45 3.63 21.86 -27.70
CA VAL A 45 3.12 22.01 -26.29
C VAL A 45 1.73 21.40 -26.10
N SER A 46 0.88 21.48 -27.13
CA SER A 46 -0.44 20.84 -27.16
C SER A 46 -0.36 19.33 -26.99
N LEU A 47 0.63 18.68 -27.60
CA LEU A 47 0.84 17.24 -27.49
C LEU A 47 1.27 16.82 -26.08
N LEU A 48 2.10 17.64 -25.41
CA LEU A 48 2.48 17.38 -24.01
C LEU A 48 1.27 17.46 -23.08
N LEU A 49 0.40 18.46 -23.27
CA LEU A 49 -0.85 18.59 -22.50
C LEU A 49 -1.80 17.42 -22.77
N ALA A 50 -1.95 17.02 -24.04
CA ALA A 50 -2.77 15.87 -24.42
C ALA A 50 -2.25 14.57 -23.77
N SER A 51 -0.94 14.36 -23.75
CA SER A 51 -0.33 13.17 -23.11
C SER A 51 -0.50 13.18 -21.60
N ALA A 52 -0.32 14.32 -20.94
CA ALA A 52 -0.62 14.45 -19.51
C ALA A 52 -2.10 14.14 -19.21
N TRP A 53 -3.02 14.64 -20.04
CA TRP A 53 -4.44 14.34 -19.93
C TRP A 53 -4.72 12.85 -20.14
N ASN A 54 -4.14 12.24 -21.16
CA ASN A 54 -4.29 10.82 -21.45
C ASN A 54 -3.80 9.93 -20.31
N TYR A 55 -2.73 10.32 -19.62
CA TYR A 55 -2.24 9.64 -18.43
C TYR A 55 -3.20 9.72 -17.25
N ILE A 56 -3.82 10.89 -17.02
CA ILE A 56 -4.64 11.15 -15.83
C ILE A 56 -6.09 10.66 -16.01
N GLY A 57 -6.69 10.93 -17.17
CA GLY A 57 -8.13 10.75 -17.37
C GLY A 57 -8.61 10.62 -18.81
N GLY A 58 -7.70 10.55 -19.81
CA GLY A 58 -8.10 10.42 -21.21
C GLY A 58 -8.73 9.07 -21.57
N SER A 59 -8.80 8.12 -20.63
CA SER A 59 -9.56 6.89 -20.77
C SER A 59 -10.22 6.48 -19.44
N PRO A 60 -11.24 5.61 -19.46
CA PRO A 60 -11.81 5.04 -18.24
C PRO A 60 -10.75 4.31 -17.38
N ALA A 61 -9.81 3.59 -18.01
CA ALA A 61 -8.74 2.90 -17.32
C ALA A 61 -7.79 3.87 -16.61
N ALA A 62 -7.35 4.92 -17.32
CA ALA A 62 -6.52 5.99 -16.75
C ALA A 62 -7.22 6.67 -15.57
N THR A 63 -8.50 7.00 -15.73
CA THR A 63 -9.32 7.61 -14.68
C THR A 63 -9.41 6.71 -13.44
N ALA A 64 -9.65 5.41 -13.63
CA ALA A 64 -9.71 4.45 -12.52
C ALA A 64 -8.37 4.36 -11.78
N ILE A 65 -7.24 4.31 -12.49
CA ILE A 65 -5.90 4.25 -11.89
C ILE A 65 -5.55 5.56 -11.15
N THR A 66 -5.91 6.71 -11.71
CA THR A 66 -5.70 8.01 -11.06
C THR A 66 -6.55 8.14 -9.80
N ALA A 67 -7.84 7.80 -9.87
CA ALA A 67 -8.72 7.79 -8.70
C ALA A 67 -8.23 6.82 -7.61
N SER A 68 -7.76 5.63 -8.01
CA SER A 68 -7.07 4.69 -7.14
C SER A 68 -5.87 5.33 -6.44
N THR A 69 -5.02 6.02 -7.19
CA THR A 69 -3.83 6.71 -6.65
C THR A 69 -4.20 7.76 -5.60
N VAL A 70 -5.24 8.56 -5.85
CA VAL A 70 -5.77 9.55 -4.89
C VAL A 70 -6.24 8.86 -3.60
N LEU A 71 -6.99 7.76 -3.71
CA LEU A 71 -7.44 6.99 -2.55
C LEU A 71 -6.28 6.37 -1.77
N PHE A 72 -5.24 5.90 -2.44
CA PHE A 72 -4.04 5.38 -1.77
C PHE A 72 -3.27 6.48 -1.03
N PHE A 73 -3.17 7.69 -1.59
CA PHE A 73 -2.59 8.83 -0.88
C PHE A 73 -3.37 9.19 0.38
N TRP A 74 -4.70 9.22 0.27
CA TRP A 74 -5.55 9.47 1.43
C TRP A 74 -5.41 8.36 2.46
N SER A 75 -5.44 7.09 2.05
CA SER A 75 -5.23 5.95 2.93
C SER A 75 -3.90 6.05 3.70
N GLY A 76 -2.80 6.39 3.02
CA GLY A 76 -1.49 6.63 3.65
C GLY A 76 -1.53 7.72 4.72
N GLU A 77 -2.29 8.79 4.47
CA GLU A 77 -2.50 9.84 5.46
C GLU A 77 -3.31 9.37 6.67
N GLU A 78 -4.35 8.57 6.48
CA GLU A 78 -5.12 7.97 7.59
C GLU A 78 -4.26 7.01 8.41
N TYR A 79 -3.39 6.21 7.78
CA TYR A 79 -2.42 5.37 8.50
C TYR A 79 -1.42 6.21 9.28
N ARG A 80 -0.92 7.32 8.72
CA ARG A 80 -0.03 8.23 9.45
C ARG A 80 -0.72 8.81 10.68
N ARG A 81 -1.98 9.22 10.55
CA ARG A 81 -2.79 9.73 11.68
C ARG A 81 -3.05 8.66 12.72
N ALA A 82 -3.27 7.41 12.29
CA ALA A 82 -3.48 6.28 13.19
C ALA A 82 -2.23 5.91 13.99
N TRP A 83 -1.03 6.03 13.41
CA TRP A 83 0.22 5.53 13.98
C TRP A 83 1.18 6.68 14.36
N GLN A 84 0.77 7.52 15.31
CA GLN A 84 1.59 8.62 15.82
C GLN A 84 2.63 8.12 16.84
N PRO A 85 3.87 8.66 16.82
CA PRO A 85 4.89 8.32 17.82
C PRO A 85 4.41 8.54 19.25
N GLY A 86 4.71 7.58 20.14
CA GLY A 86 4.42 7.68 21.58
C GLY A 86 2.95 7.48 21.96
N ARG A 87 2.08 7.08 21.03
CA ARG A 87 0.66 6.82 21.28
C ARG A 87 0.26 5.41 20.85
N LEU A 88 -0.75 4.86 21.51
CA LEU A 88 -1.42 3.66 21.01
C LEU A 88 -2.11 3.99 19.67
N PRO A 89 -2.18 3.04 18.72
CA PRO A 89 -2.73 3.33 17.41
C PRO A 89 -4.22 3.62 17.49
N ASP A 90 -4.68 4.64 16.78
CA ASP A 90 -6.10 4.95 16.68
C ASP A 90 -6.82 3.93 15.76
N PRO A 91 -7.72 3.08 16.30
CA PRO A 91 -8.41 2.08 15.51
C PRO A 91 -9.34 2.67 14.44
N ALA A 92 -9.90 3.86 14.66
CA ALA A 92 -10.82 4.49 13.72
C ALA A 92 -10.10 4.97 12.47
N HIS A 93 -8.99 5.69 12.64
CA HIS A 93 -8.13 6.09 11.52
C HIS A 93 -7.54 4.88 10.80
N ASN A 94 -7.14 3.82 11.52
CA ASN A 94 -6.63 2.63 10.86
C ASN A 94 -7.70 1.94 9.99
N ARG A 95 -8.95 1.84 10.47
CA ARG A 95 -10.06 1.28 9.68
C ARG A 95 -10.41 2.13 8.47
N ARG A 96 -10.38 3.47 8.60
CA ARG A 96 -10.57 4.38 7.46
C ARG A 96 -9.47 4.21 6.43
N GLY A 97 -8.22 4.13 6.87
CA GLY A 97 -7.08 3.82 6.00
C GLY A 97 -7.27 2.49 5.25
N ASP A 98 -7.68 1.44 5.96
CA ASP A 98 -7.98 0.13 5.37
C ASP A 98 -9.13 0.22 4.34
N LEU A 99 -10.24 0.90 4.66
CA LEU A 99 -11.38 1.07 3.76
C LEU A 99 -10.99 1.82 2.47
N LEU A 100 -10.31 2.96 2.60
CA LEU A 100 -9.85 3.77 1.46
C LEU A 100 -8.86 2.99 0.60
N SER A 101 -7.94 2.24 1.21
CA SER A 101 -7.02 1.36 0.50
C SER A 101 -7.75 0.25 -0.25
N GLY A 102 -8.81 -0.32 0.34
CA GLY A 102 -9.64 -1.33 -0.31
C GLY A 102 -10.35 -0.78 -1.53
N LEU A 103 -10.98 0.39 -1.42
CA LEU A 103 -11.61 1.08 -2.55
C LEU A 103 -10.59 1.44 -3.64
N GLY A 104 -9.42 1.94 -3.26
CA GLY A 104 -8.31 2.19 -4.18
C GLY A 104 -7.91 0.93 -4.94
N ALA A 105 -7.77 -0.20 -4.24
CA ALA A 105 -7.43 -1.48 -4.87
C ALA A 105 -8.51 -2.00 -5.82
N VAL A 106 -9.80 -1.79 -5.53
CA VAL A 106 -10.87 -2.12 -6.49
C VAL A 106 -10.70 -1.31 -7.79
N LEU A 107 -10.51 0.00 -7.67
CA LEU A 107 -10.30 0.87 -8.83
C LEU A 107 -9.01 0.53 -9.59
N LEU A 108 -7.93 0.21 -8.89
CA LEU A 108 -6.69 -0.29 -9.48
C LEU A 108 -6.94 -1.58 -10.27
N GLY A 109 -7.65 -2.53 -9.67
CA GLY A 109 -8.00 -3.79 -10.31
C GLY A 109 -8.82 -3.59 -11.59
N LEU A 110 -9.82 -2.72 -11.54
CA LEU A 110 -10.61 -2.36 -12.71
C LEU A 110 -9.75 -1.73 -13.81
N GLY A 111 -8.92 -0.74 -13.46
CA GLY A 111 -8.00 -0.11 -14.40
C GLY A 111 -7.05 -1.10 -15.06
N LEU A 112 -6.42 -1.98 -14.27
CA LEU A 112 -5.53 -3.03 -14.76
C LEU A 112 -6.24 -4.05 -15.65
N ALA A 113 -7.48 -4.43 -15.31
CA ALA A 113 -8.29 -5.32 -16.14
C ALA A 113 -8.60 -4.68 -17.50
N MET A 114 -8.95 -3.39 -17.52
CA MET A 114 -9.18 -2.64 -18.76
C MET A 114 -7.91 -2.49 -19.61
N LEU A 115 -6.74 -2.45 -18.97
CA LEU A 115 -5.43 -2.48 -19.62
C LEU A 115 -4.96 -3.90 -20.00
N GLY A 116 -5.81 -4.92 -19.90
CA GLY A 116 -5.49 -6.29 -20.32
C GLY A 116 -4.52 -7.02 -19.40
N SER A 117 -4.40 -6.62 -18.13
CA SER A 117 -3.52 -7.23 -17.13
C SER A 117 -4.31 -8.00 -16.05
N PRO A 118 -4.99 -9.12 -16.38
CA PRO A 118 -5.92 -9.79 -15.47
C PRO A 118 -5.26 -10.37 -14.22
N LEU A 119 -4.02 -10.86 -14.32
CA LEU A 119 -3.29 -11.39 -13.16
C LEU A 119 -2.91 -10.30 -12.16
N LEU A 120 -2.49 -9.12 -12.65
CA LEU A 120 -2.23 -7.97 -11.78
C LEU A 120 -3.53 -7.41 -11.20
N ALA A 121 -4.62 -7.40 -11.98
CA ALA A 121 -5.94 -7.01 -11.50
C ALA A 121 -6.44 -7.93 -10.37
N ALA A 122 -6.26 -9.24 -10.51
CA ALA A 122 -6.65 -10.23 -9.50
C ALA A 122 -5.81 -10.09 -8.22
N THR A 123 -4.50 -9.93 -8.34
CA THR A 123 -3.58 -9.92 -7.19
C THR A 123 -3.51 -8.55 -6.52
N SER A 124 -3.16 -7.51 -7.28
CA SER A 124 -2.98 -6.15 -6.76
C SER A 124 -4.30 -5.39 -6.57
N GLY A 125 -5.37 -5.83 -7.25
CA GLY A 125 -6.71 -5.29 -7.07
C GLY A 125 -7.56 -6.13 -6.13
N PHE A 126 -8.09 -7.25 -6.62
CA PHE A 126 -9.10 -8.03 -5.90
C PHE A 126 -8.60 -8.63 -4.58
N MET A 127 -7.49 -9.37 -4.58
CA MET A 127 -6.94 -9.98 -3.35
C MET A 127 -6.54 -8.93 -2.32
N HIS A 128 -5.95 -7.82 -2.79
CA HIS A 128 -5.60 -6.69 -1.93
C HIS A 128 -6.85 -6.04 -1.32
N ALA A 129 -7.88 -5.77 -2.13
CA ALA A 129 -9.15 -5.21 -1.67
C ALA A 129 -9.83 -6.11 -0.64
N ALA A 130 -9.89 -7.42 -0.88
CA ALA A 130 -10.45 -8.38 0.05
C ALA A 130 -9.75 -8.36 1.42
N GLY A 131 -8.41 -8.32 1.42
CA GLY A 131 -7.63 -8.20 2.65
C GLY A 131 -7.84 -6.86 3.38
N LYS A 132 -7.94 -5.75 2.64
CA LYS A 132 -8.17 -4.42 3.22
C LYS A 132 -9.58 -4.27 3.80
N PHE A 133 -10.63 -4.68 3.08
CA PHE A 133 -12.00 -4.66 3.60
C PHE A 133 -12.19 -5.61 4.79
N GLY A 134 -11.58 -6.79 4.76
CA GLY A 134 -11.59 -7.71 5.89
C GLY A 134 -10.86 -7.18 7.13
N SER A 135 -9.81 -6.37 6.96
CA SER A 135 -9.18 -5.65 8.08
C SER A 135 -10.06 -4.49 8.59
N ALA A 136 -10.71 -3.76 7.67
CA ALA A 136 -11.55 -2.61 8.00
C ALA A 136 -12.83 -2.99 8.77
N SER A 137 -13.39 -4.18 8.53
CA SER A 137 -14.61 -4.65 9.18
C SER A 137 -14.49 -4.85 10.69
N GLY A 138 -13.25 -4.90 11.22
CA GLY A 138 -12.99 -4.96 12.66
C GLY A 138 -13.47 -6.25 13.32
N TRP A 139 -13.61 -7.34 12.55
CA TRP A 139 -14.03 -8.64 13.07
C TRP A 139 -13.12 -9.10 14.20
N LYS A 140 -13.70 -9.23 15.40
CA LYS A 140 -13.03 -9.75 16.61
C LYS A 140 -13.07 -11.28 16.70
N THR A 141 -13.63 -11.93 15.68
CA THR A 141 -13.73 -13.39 15.62
C THR A 141 -12.34 -14.01 15.68
N THR A 142 -12.15 -14.89 16.65
CA THR A 142 -10.94 -15.68 16.80
C THR A 142 -11.15 -17.02 16.11
N LEU A 143 -10.32 -17.30 15.09
CA LEU A 143 -10.30 -18.56 14.39
C LEU A 143 -9.20 -19.45 14.97
N ARG A 144 -9.40 -20.76 14.96
CA ARG A 144 -8.35 -21.73 15.27
C ARG A 144 -7.70 -22.19 13.98
N LEU A 145 -6.47 -21.77 13.75
CA LEU A 145 -5.66 -22.22 12.61
C LEU A 145 -4.48 -23.06 13.14
N PHE A 146 -4.39 -24.31 12.72
CA PHE A 146 -3.35 -25.26 13.20
C PHE A 146 -3.22 -25.29 14.74
N GLY A 147 -4.36 -25.33 15.44
CA GLY A 147 -4.42 -25.35 16.90
C GLY A 147 -4.12 -24.02 17.60
N ARG A 148 -3.73 -22.97 16.87
CA ARG A 148 -3.42 -21.64 17.44
C ARG A 148 -4.59 -20.66 17.25
N PRO A 149 -4.98 -19.89 18.27
CA PRO A 149 -5.96 -18.83 18.11
C PRO A 149 -5.37 -17.68 17.30
N VAL A 150 -6.04 -17.30 16.21
CA VAL A 150 -5.66 -16.18 15.33
C VAL A 150 -6.88 -15.31 15.10
N GLN A 151 -6.75 -13.99 15.26
CA GLN A 151 -7.84 -13.06 14.97
C GLN A 151 -8.06 -12.96 13.45
N ALA A 152 -9.33 -12.96 13.01
CA ALA A 152 -9.66 -12.85 11.59
C ALA A 152 -9.04 -11.60 10.94
N SER A 153 -9.04 -10.46 11.63
CA SER A 153 -8.38 -9.22 11.18
C SER A 153 -6.89 -9.40 10.90
N ASP A 154 -6.19 -10.23 11.66
CA ASP A 154 -4.77 -10.51 11.44
C ASP A 154 -4.54 -11.35 10.19
N LEU A 155 -5.45 -12.28 9.88
CA LEU A 155 -5.38 -13.08 8.65
C LEU A 155 -5.59 -12.19 7.42
N PHE A 156 -6.57 -11.29 7.46
CA PHE A 156 -6.80 -10.33 6.38
C PHE A 156 -5.60 -9.40 6.18
N ARG A 157 -4.96 -8.92 7.25
CA ARG A 157 -3.71 -8.14 7.11
C ARG A 157 -2.57 -8.95 6.51
N ARG A 158 -2.47 -10.24 6.82
CA ARG A 158 -1.46 -11.12 6.22
C ARG A 158 -1.77 -11.40 4.75
N SER A 159 -3.04 -11.56 4.37
CA SER A 159 -3.41 -11.78 2.97
C SER A 159 -3.04 -10.59 2.09
N VAL A 160 -3.11 -9.36 2.63
CA VAL A 160 -2.59 -8.16 1.95
C VAL A 160 -1.10 -8.30 1.63
N VAL A 161 -0.27 -8.70 2.60
CA VAL A 161 1.17 -8.93 2.36
C VAL A 161 1.38 -10.04 1.33
N LEU A 162 0.64 -11.14 1.45
CA LEU A 162 0.73 -12.27 0.53
C LEU A 162 0.33 -11.90 -0.89
N SER A 163 -0.62 -10.97 -1.07
CA SER A 163 -1.01 -10.48 -2.40
C SER A 163 0.12 -9.79 -3.17
N ARG A 164 1.15 -9.28 -2.46
CA ARG A 164 2.31 -8.64 -3.07
C ARG A 164 3.27 -9.63 -3.72
N ILE A 165 3.34 -10.88 -3.24
CA ILE A 165 4.27 -11.89 -3.74
C ILE A 165 4.06 -12.16 -5.25
N PRO A 166 2.86 -12.56 -5.72
CA PRO A 166 2.66 -12.79 -7.14
C PRO A 166 2.83 -11.52 -7.98
N ALA A 167 2.47 -10.33 -7.47
CA ALA A 167 2.70 -9.08 -8.19
C ALA A 167 4.21 -8.78 -8.37
N ILE A 168 5.02 -9.02 -7.34
CA ILE A 168 6.48 -8.90 -7.40
C ILE A 168 7.05 -9.91 -8.40
N LEU A 169 6.64 -11.18 -8.32
CA LEU A 169 7.13 -12.21 -9.24
C LEU A 169 6.78 -11.92 -10.71
N LEU A 170 5.55 -11.47 -10.98
CA LEU A 170 5.13 -11.06 -12.33
C LEU A 170 5.90 -9.84 -12.83
N THR A 171 6.16 -8.86 -11.97
CA THR A 171 6.94 -7.68 -12.36
C THR A 171 8.40 -8.06 -12.62
N LEU A 172 8.96 -8.97 -11.82
CA LEU A 172 10.31 -9.49 -12.01
C LEU A 172 10.44 -10.26 -13.32
N SER A 173 9.46 -11.12 -13.65
CA SER A 173 9.50 -11.88 -14.90
C SER A 173 9.48 -10.96 -16.12
N VAL A 174 8.69 -9.89 -16.10
CA VAL A 174 8.68 -8.87 -17.17
C VAL A 174 10.06 -8.22 -17.32
N ILE A 175 10.73 -7.89 -16.22
CA ILE A 175 12.08 -7.31 -16.27
C ILE A 175 13.07 -8.32 -16.87
N VAL A 176 13.08 -9.57 -16.39
CA VAL A 176 13.99 -10.62 -16.88
C VAL A 176 13.77 -10.86 -18.38
N GLU A 177 12.53 -11.06 -18.80
CA GLU A 177 12.16 -11.26 -20.21
C GLU A 177 12.59 -10.07 -21.08
N THR A 178 12.51 -8.85 -20.56
CA THR A 178 12.95 -7.64 -21.26
C THR A 178 14.47 -7.66 -21.52
N PHE A 179 15.27 -8.11 -20.56
CA PHE A 179 16.73 -8.22 -20.70
C PHE A 179 17.18 -9.42 -21.53
N GLU A 180 16.40 -10.51 -21.56
CA GLU A 180 16.68 -11.68 -22.39
C GLU A 180 16.43 -11.41 -23.88
N ASN A 181 15.39 -10.63 -24.19
CA ASN A 181 14.91 -10.46 -25.57
C ASN A 181 15.37 -9.18 -26.26
N LEU A 182 15.97 -8.23 -25.54
CA LEU A 182 16.38 -6.94 -26.10
C LEU A 182 17.87 -6.65 -25.87
N PRO A 183 18.51 -5.90 -26.79
CA PRO A 183 19.83 -5.33 -26.53
C PRO A 183 19.83 -4.48 -25.26
N ALA A 184 20.94 -4.48 -24.52
CA ALA A 184 21.04 -3.87 -23.18
C ALA A 184 20.51 -2.43 -23.11
N ALA A 185 20.82 -1.58 -24.10
CA ALA A 185 20.35 -0.20 -24.14
C ALA A 185 18.82 -0.09 -24.27
N ALA A 186 18.20 -0.92 -25.13
CA ALA A 186 16.76 -0.96 -25.29
C ALA A 186 16.07 -1.61 -24.09
N ALA A 187 16.70 -2.64 -23.50
CA ALA A 187 16.20 -3.30 -22.31
C ALA A 187 16.14 -2.34 -21.10
N LEU A 188 17.16 -1.49 -20.93
CA LEU A 188 17.21 -0.49 -19.87
C LEU A 188 16.05 0.50 -19.96
N ASP A 189 15.81 1.06 -21.16
CA ASP A 189 14.73 2.00 -21.40
C ASP A 189 13.35 1.36 -21.13
N ARG A 190 13.12 0.16 -21.68
CA ARG A 190 11.86 -0.57 -21.53
C ARG A 190 11.62 -1.09 -20.10
N SER A 191 12.66 -1.18 -19.28
CA SER A 191 12.60 -1.61 -17.88
C SER A 191 12.30 -0.49 -16.89
N ILE A 192 12.25 0.79 -17.30
CA ILE A 192 12.04 1.92 -16.37
C ILE A 192 10.70 1.77 -15.61
N LEU A 193 9.60 1.54 -16.34
CA LEU A 193 8.26 1.42 -15.75
C LEU A 193 8.10 0.15 -14.89
N PRO A 194 8.50 -1.05 -15.36
CA PRO A 194 8.54 -2.25 -14.52
C PRO A 194 9.43 -2.09 -13.29
N GLY A 195 10.60 -1.46 -13.43
CA GLY A 195 11.53 -1.19 -12.34
C GLY A 195 10.94 -0.27 -11.27
N ALA A 196 10.30 0.82 -11.69
CA ALA A 196 9.58 1.69 -10.76
C ALA A 196 8.41 0.96 -10.07
N THR A 197 7.68 0.12 -10.82
CA THR A 197 6.61 -0.72 -10.26
C THR A 197 7.17 -1.68 -9.20
N MET A 198 8.32 -2.32 -9.46
CA MET A 198 9.00 -3.19 -8.50
C MET A 198 9.38 -2.44 -7.23
N ILE A 199 9.98 -1.24 -7.36
CA ILE A 199 10.33 -0.39 -6.22
C ILE A 199 9.08 -0.05 -5.41
N CYS A 200 7.99 0.35 -6.06
CA CYS A 200 6.72 0.65 -5.40
C CYS A 200 6.16 -0.56 -4.65
N LEU A 201 6.15 -1.74 -5.29
CA LEU A 201 5.70 -2.99 -4.67
C LEU A 201 6.50 -3.33 -3.42
N CYS A 202 7.82 -3.17 -3.45
CA CYS A 202 8.69 -3.38 -2.29
C CYS A 202 8.39 -2.38 -1.15
N ILE A 203 8.22 -1.10 -1.46
CA ILE A 203 7.89 -0.06 -0.48
C ILE A 203 6.53 -0.34 0.17
N TRP A 204 5.51 -0.66 -0.64
CA TRP A 204 4.18 -0.98 -0.14
C TRP A 204 4.17 -2.27 0.69
N ALA A 205 4.90 -3.30 0.26
CA ALA A 205 5.06 -4.53 1.04
C ALA A 205 5.72 -4.26 2.39
N ALA A 206 6.73 -3.39 2.44
CA ALA A 206 7.36 -2.97 3.71
C ALA A 206 6.36 -2.24 4.62
N ALA A 207 5.54 -1.34 4.07
CA ALA A 207 4.48 -0.66 4.82
C ALA A 207 3.42 -1.64 5.38
N ASP A 208 2.96 -2.58 4.55
CA ASP A 208 2.03 -3.65 4.93
C ASP A 208 2.61 -4.50 6.08
N LEU A 209 3.90 -4.84 5.99
CA LEU A 209 4.60 -5.64 7.01
C LEU A 209 4.75 -4.88 8.34
N MET A 210 5.00 -3.57 8.28
CA MET A 210 5.05 -2.70 9.47
C MET A 210 3.69 -2.68 10.19
N LEU A 211 2.59 -2.47 9.45
CA LEU A 211 1.24 -2.47 10.03
C LEU A 211 0.88 -3.83 10.64
N ALA A 212 1.26 -4.93 9.97
CA ALA A 212 1.00 -6.28 10.47
C ALA A 212 1.82 -6.61 11.73
N ARG A 213 3.06 -6.12 11.84
CA ARG A 213 3.90 -6.29 13.04
C ARG A 213 3.39 -5.46 14.20
N ALA A 214 3.08 -4.20 13.94
CA ALA A 214 2.71 -3.25 14.98
C ALA A 214 1.36 -3.61 15.63
N ALA A 215 0.41 -4.15 14.86
CA ALA A 215 -0.84 -4.70 15.41
C ALA A 215 -0.60 -5.85 16.41
N ARG A 216 0.34 -6.75 16.10
CA ARG A 216 0.70 -7.86 17.01
C ARG A 216 1.33 -7.36 18.31
N SER A 217 2.23 -6.37 18.22
CA SER A 217 2.88 -5.78 19.39
C SER A 217 1.86 -5.12 20.33
N VAL A 218 0.87 -4.41 19.79
CA VAL A 218 -0.21 -3.81 20.59
C VAL A 218 -1.07 -4.89 21.25
N ALA A 219 -1.46 -5.93 20.52
CA ALA A 219 -2.24 -7.04 21.08
C ALA A 219 -1.50 -7.78 22.21
N ALA A 220 -0.18 -7.91 22.12
CA ALA A 220 0.64 -8.49 23.18
C ALA A 220 0.71 -7.58 24.43
N GLY A 221 0.94 -6.27 24.24
CA GLY A 221 1.01 -5.31 25.34
C GLY A 221 -0.30 -5.17 26.12
N VAL A 222 -1.46 -5.18 25.42
CA VAL A 222 -2.78 -5.15 26.07
C VAL A 222 -3.00 -6.39 26.94
N LYS A 223 -2.56 -7.57 26.49
CA LYS A 223 -2.67 -8.81 27.29
C LYS A 223 -1.86 -8.73 28.58
N ASP A 224 -0.61 -8.27 28.52
CA ASP A 224 0.27 -8.13 29.71
C ASP A 224 -0.32 -7.15 30.74
N LEU A 225 -0.85 -6.00 30.28
CA LEU A 225 -1.52 -5.05 31.18
C LEU A 225 -2.75 -5.66 31.86
N SER A 226 -3.57 -6.42 31.12
CA SER A 226 -4.76 -7.07 31.67
C SER A 226 -4.43 -8.18 32.68
N SER A 227 -3.33 -8.91 32.48
CA SER A 227 -2.88 -9.94 33.44
C SER A 227 -2.33 -9.33 34.72
N ARG A 228 -1.71 -8.15 34.65
CA ARG A 228 -1.19 -7.43 35.84
C ARG A 228 -2.29 -6.75 36.65
N SER A 229 -3.35 -6.25 36.00
CA SER A 229 -4.50 -5.68 36.72
C SER A 229 -5.39 -6.74 37.40
N GLY A 230 -5.36 -7.98 36.91
CA GLY A 230 -6.08 -9.11 37.51
C GLY A 230 -5.38 -9.76 38.71
N SER A 231 -4.12 -9.39 38.98
CA SER A 231 -3.31 -9.95 40.08
C SER A 231 -3.14 -8.97 41.24
N SER A 232 -4.17 -8.20 41.59
CA SER A 232 -4.17 -7.51 42.88
C SER A 232 -4.24 -8.59 43.97
N PRO A 233 -3.24 -8.72 44.86
CA PRO A 233 -3.38 -9.60 46.01
C PRO A 233 -4.57 -9.12 46.81
N GLY A 234 -5.59 -9.97 46.96
CA GLY A 234 -6.69 -9.71 47.87
C GLY A 234 -6.11 -9.34 49.24
N PRO A 235 -6.68 -8.34 49.95
CA PRO A 235 -6.15 -7.94 51.24
C PRO A 235 -6.07 -9.19 52.12
N ALA A 236 -4.84 -9.59 52.44
CA ALA A 236 -4.58 -10.64 53.40
C ALA A 236 -5.32 -10.24 54.67
N ALA A 237 -6.35 -11.01 55.01
CA ALA A 237 -7.04 -10.92 56.28
C ALA A 237 -5.96 -11.01 57.38
N ARG A 238 -5.63 -9.85 57.95
CA ARG A 238 -4.90 -9.77 59.20
C ARG A 238 -5.94 -9.69 60.30
N ALA A 239 -5.71 -10.56 61.28
CA ALA A 239 -6.44 -10.78 62.54
C ALA A 239 -7.69 -11.65 62.41
#